data_AF-A0A9E6XXB2-F1
#
_entry.id   AF-A0A9E6XXB2-F1
#
_cell.length_a   1.000
_cell.length_b   1.000
_cell.length_c   1.000
_cell.angle_alpha   90.00
_cell.angle_beta   90.00
_cell.angle_gamma   90.00
#
_symmetry.space_group_name_H-M   'P 1'
#
loop_
_entity.id
_entity.type
_entity.pdbx_description
1 polymer ?
#
loop_
_entity_poly.entity_id
_entity_poly.type
_entity_poly.pdbx_seq_one_letter_code
_entity_poly.pdbx_strand_id
1 'polypeptide(L)'
;MWSAIAFLDEGRWKLAAGALLTVPLALSTTSWTRWGSLQPPTARPRGDAEGFDLGPVFIAEPFLGVRIMRAPVAPDEWDDVVARLGSGAFEAPWAALQVAASSWSPPTLIPTETTNEDRALVAGTHRPVLAVIADLETPPAPLTQPAWEVQSPPHLPRGRDLAEVAKHRYLTNWPERLTGIAWLGHPDHAPVNRVAIGRVLGDAWIADVYPDFDTGELIISVAWDADRIDPVSCSLLLRVGEERPLLAQQVRITDLPSGDQRDDGPEPRMLAWNRRTIAVRLPRGPHRTSWSVSLMSPDGRLLDERPLVRRIESVELTWHAEAAAAPGSRSVIGERRPTPSAAESDEAVELANSLAAEARLAAARRRWSNRGELRDYLRSRLSYRSGELLIVDPQLLAGDTAPAVIEFLEELNRPIRALTAKLSADAQACSPARRLEFRRLEHGTNVLHDRIWIVGDTGLLVGGSPATFLPKPDGREGRLTTVSELPFGDVQAWRDQFDVWWQAGPPIRFATRPNPSHPSKP
;
A
#
# COMPACT_ATOMS: atom_id res chain seq x y z
N MET A 1 5.87 -10.23 14.30
CA MET A 1 6.87 -9.54 15.15
C MET A 1 6.14 -9.02 16.37
N TRP A 2 6.68 -9.31 17.54
CA TRP A 2 6.17 -8.84 18.82
C TRP A 2 7.11 -7.80 19.41
N SER A 3 6.55 -6.65 19.77
CA SER A 3 7.20 -5.60 20.56
C SER A 3 6.38 -5.41 21.83
N ALA A 4 7.02 -5.38 22.99
CA ALA A 4 6.31 -5.20 24.26
C ALA A 4 7.12 -4.43 25.30
N ILE A 5 6.39 -3.68 26.13
CA ILE A 5 6.85 -3.04 27.36
C ILE A 5 6.05 -3.67 28.50
N ALA A 6 6.76 -4.21 29.49
CA ALA A 6 6.17 -4.86 30.66
C ALA A 6 6.71 -4.23 31.95
N PHE A 7 5.82 -4.07 32.93
CA PHE A 7 6.16 -3.57 34.26
C PHE A 7 5.99 -4.68 35.30
N LEU A 8 6.86 -4.68 36.29
CA LEU A 8 6.75 -5.53 37.46
C LEU A 8 5.79 -4.87 38.46
N ASP A 9 4.69 -5.55 38.76
CA ASP A 9 3.67 -5.09 39.69
C ASP A 9 3.29 -6.24 40.62
N GLU A 10 3.41 -6.01 41.94
CA GLU A 10 3.16 -7.01 42.98
C GLU A 10 3.87 -8.37 42.76
N GLY A 11 5.09 -8.33 42.23
CA GLY A 11 5.89 -9.54 41.96
C GLY A 11 5.48 -10.31 40.70
N ARG A 12 4.55 -9.78 39.90
CA ARG A 12 4.14 -10.34 38.61
C ARG A 12 4.42 -9.35 37.49
N TRP A 13 4.74 -9.88 36.31
CA TRP A 13 4.97 -9.04 35.15
C TRP A 13 3.66 -8.82 34.40
N LYS A 14 3.30 -7.56 34.21
CA LYS A 14 2.10 -7.12 33.50
C LYS A 14 2.51 -6.44 32.19
N LEU A 15 1.80 -6.73 31.12
CA LEU A 15 1.97 -6.00 29.85
C LEU A 15 1.47 -4.56 30.05
N ALA A 16 2.35 -3.59 29.86
CA ALA A 16 2.00 -2.17 29.91
C ALA A 16 1.61 -1.67 28.51
N ALA A 17 2.36 -2.05 27.48
CA ALA A 17 2.03 -1.74 26.09
C ALA A 17 2.61 -2.78 25.13
N GLY A 18 1.98 -3.01 23.98
CA GLY A 18 2.50 -3.97 23.01
C GLY A 18 1.97 -3.84 21.59
N ALA A 19 2.70 -4.45 20.65
CA ALA A 19 2.31 -4.57 19.25
C ALA A 19 2.72 -5.94 18.69
N LEU A 20 1.74 -6.76 18.32
CA LEU A 20 1.90 -8.00 17.56
C LEU A 20 1.56 -7.75 16.11
N LEU A 21 2.57 -7.51 15.30
CA LEU A 21 2.39 -7.12 13.91
C LEU A 21 2.94 -8.16 12.95
N THR A 22 2.14 -8.60 11.98
CA THR A 22 2.68 -9.26 10.79
C THR A 22 3.43 -8.24 9.95
N VAL A 23 4.64 -8.61 9.56
CA VAL A 23 5.56 -7.79 8.76
C VAL A 23 6.28 -8.70 7.77
N PRO A 24 6.80 -8.15 6.65
CA PRO A 24 7.73 -8.88 5.79
C PRO A 24 8.89 -9.51 6.58
N LEU A 25 9.29 -10.73 6.22
CA LEU A 25 10.36 -11.48 6.89
C LEU A 25 11.68 -10.71 6.99
N ALA A 26 11.99 -9.91 5.96
CA ALA A 26 13.16 -9.04 5.98
C ALA A 26 13.10 -8.03 7.14
N LEU A 27 11.92 -7.49 7.48
CA LEU A 27 11.76 -6.57 8.61
C LEU A 27 11.77 -7.28 9.96
N SER A 28 11.23 -8.50 10.05
CA SER A 28 11.22 -9.27 11.31
C SER A 28 12.61 -9.70 11.77
N THR A 29 13.54 -9.86 10.83
CA THR A 29 14.94 -10.27 11.07
C THR A 29 15.92 -9.10 11.06
N THR A 30 15.44 -7.88 10.88
CA THR A 30 16.27 -6.68 10.83
C THR A 30 16.39 -6.02 12.20
N SER A 31 17.60 -5.63 12.55
CA SER A 31 17.92 -4.89 13.77
C SER A 31 17.21 -3.52 13.83
N TRP A 32 17.10 -2.90 15.00
CA TRP A 32 16.33 -1.65 15.12
C TRP A 32 16.98 -0.49 14.35
N THR A 33 18.32 -0.38 14.33
CA THR A 33 19.04 0.65 13.58
C THR A 33 18.77 0.53 12.09
N ARG A 34 18.81 -0.70 11.58
CA ARG A 34 18.52 -0.98 10.17
C ARG A 34 17.03 -0.91 9.88
N TRP A 35 16.16 -1.18 10.84
CA TRP A 35 14.72 -1.06 10.68
C TRP A 35 14.34 0.37 10.28
N GLY A 36 14.84 1.39 10.97
CA GLY A 36 14.63 2.80 10.60
C GLY A 36 15.11 3.14 9.18
N SER A 37 16.21 2.53 8.72
CA SER A 37 16.71 2.73 7.35
C SER A 37 15.88 2.04 6.26
N LEU A 38 15.13 0.98 6.61
CA LEU A 38 14.22 0.27 5.72
C LEU A 38 12.82 0.89 5.66
N GLN A 39 12.58 1.93 6.45
CA GLN A 39 11.32 2.68 6.42
C GLN A 39 11.27 3.66 5.26
N PRO A 40 10.07 4.11 4.87
CA PRO A 40 9.90 5.18 3.89
C PRO A 40 10.89 6.34 4.06
N PRO A 41 11.47 6.91 2.97
CA PRO A 41 12.40 8.03 3.07
C PRO A 41 11.85 9.27 3.79
N THR A 42 10.52 9.44 3.80
CA THR A 42 9.80 10.49 4.55
C THR A 42 9.84 10.29 6.07
N ALA A 43 10.18 9.08 6.52
CA ALA A 43 10.29 8.67 7.91
C ALA A 43 11.73 8.63 8.44
N ARG A 44 12.71 9.19 7.69
CA ARG A 44 14.11 9.22 8.15
C ARG A 44 14.18 9.73 9.59
N PRO A 45 14.86 9.01 10.51
CA PRO A 45 15.00 9.46 11.89
C PRO A 45 15.60 10.86 11.93
N ARG A 46 15.02 11.73 12.75
CA ARG A 46 15.68 12.97 13.18
C ARG A 46 16.86 12.60 14.07
N GLY A 47 18.05 12.52 13.50
CA GLY A 47 19.32 12.45 14.22
C GLY A 47 19.73 11.04 14.65
N ASP A 48 21.01 10.77 14.42
CA ASP A 48 21.84 9.72 15.01
C ASP A 48 21.58 8.27 14.54
N ALA A 49 22.09 7.97 13.35
CA ALA A 49 22.38 6.60 12.90
C ALA A 49 23.60 5.98 13.62
N GLU A 50 24.18 6.66 14.61
CA GLU A 50 25.34 6.21 15.39
C GLU A 50 24.88 5.78 16.79
N GLY A 51 24.53 4.51 16.95
CA GLY A 51 24.06 3.97 18.23
C GLY A 51 24.33 2.48 18.37
N PHE A 52 24.39 2.01 19.62
CA PHE A 52 24.59 0.59 19.95
C PHE A 52 23.39 -0.27 19.53
N ASP A 53 23.60 -1.21 18.61
CA ASP A 53 22.56 -2.07 18.05
C ASP A 53 22.34 -3.33 18.90
N LEU A 54 21.11 -3.55 19.38
CA LEU A 54 20.71 -4.73 20.15
C LEU A 54 20.31 -5.93 19.26
N GLY A 55 20.28 -5.74 17.94
CA GLY A 55 19.87 -6.75 16.99
C GLY A 55 18.35 -6.84 16.79
N PRO A 56 17.90 -7.81 15.97
CA PRO A 56 16.48 -7.99 15.63
C PRO A 56 15.66 -8.64 16.75
N VAL A 57 16.33 -9.35 17.66
CA VAL A 57 15.75 -10.01 18.81
C VAL A 57 16.49 -9.54 20.04
N PHE A 58 15.77 -8.97 20.99
CA PHE A 58 16.38 -8.57 22.24
C PHE A 58 15.37 -8.60 23.38
N ILE A 59 15.91 -8.76 24.58
CA ILE A 59 15.24 -8.58 25.85
C ILE A 59 16.16 -7.69 26.68
N ALA A 60 15.63 -6.62 27.22
CA ALA A 60 16.39 -5.71 28.06
C ALA A 60 15.58 -5.34 29.30
N GLU A 61 16.30 -5.07 30.39
CA GLU A 61 15.77 -4.48 31.62
C GLU A 61 16.43 -3.11 31.83
N PRO A 62 15.90 -2.04 31.22
CA PRO A 62 16.56 -0.72 31.24
C PRO A 62 16.59 -0.11 32.63
N PHE A 63 15.53 -0.36 33.41
CA PHE A 63 15.38 0.05 34.80
C PHE A 63 14.77 -1.11 35.59
N LEU A 64 14.98 -1.11 36.90
CA LEU A 64 14.41 -2.11 37.78
C LEU A 64 12.89 -2.15 37.62
N GLY A 65 12.35 -3.33 37.33
CA GLY A 65 10.90 -3.52 37.16
C GLY A 65 10.36 -3.06 35.80
N VAL A 66 11.22 -2.71 34.84
CA VAL A 66 10.84 -2.42 33.45
C VAL A 66 11.55 -3.38 32.52
N ARG A 67 10.79 -4.17 31.78
CA ARG A 67 11.35 -5.00 30.71
C ARG A 67 10.76 -4.63 29.38
N ILE A 68 11.63 -4.61 28.37
CA ILE A 68 11.22 -4.51 26.98
C ILE A 68 11.68 -5.73 26.21
N MET A 69 10.90 -6.10 25.23
CA MET A 69 11.28 -7.15 24.30
C MET A 69 10.89 -6.81 22.89
N ARG A 70 11.69 -7.34 21.97
CA ARG A 70 11.33 -7.50 20.57
C ARG A 70 11.69 -8.92 20.15
N ALA A 71 10.73 -9.64 19.60
CA ALA A 71 10.93 -11.00 19.14
C ALA A 71 10.11 -11.30 17.88
N PRO A 72 10.64 -12.05 16.90
CA PRO A 72 9.82 -12.68 15.88
C PRO A 72 8.91 -13.72 16.54
N VAL A 73 7.71 -13.86 15.99
CA VAL A 73 6.80 -14.97 16.29
C VAL A 73 6.77 -15.81 15.02
N ALA A 74 7.03 -17.11 15.14
CA ALA A 74 7.03 -17.98 13.98
C ALA A 74 5.60 -18.11 13.40
N PRO A 75 5.43 -18.36 12.08
CA PRO A 75 4.11 -18.46 11.48
C PRO A 75 3.20 -19.53 12.12
N ASP A 76 3.79 -20.64 12.56
CA ASP A 76 3.12 -21.77 13.23
C ASP A 76 2.77 -21.49 14.70
N GLU A 77 3.41 -20.51 15.33
CA GLU A 77 3.12 -20.07 16.70
C GLU A 77 2.08 -18.95 16.75
N TRP A 78 1.74 -18.35 15.60
CA TRP A 78 0.94 -17.12 15.54
C TRP A 78 -0.44 -17.28 16.18
N ASP A 79 -1.16 -18.33 15.81
CA ASP A 79 -2.53 -18.57 16.31
C ASP A 79 -2.54 -18.85 17.81
N ASP A 80 -1.56 -19.61 18.31
CA ASP A 80 -1.38 -19.90 19.72
C ASP A 80 -1.08 -18.63 20.53
N VAL A 81 -0.20 -17.76 20.02
CA VAL A 81 0.12 -16.48 20.66
C VAL A 81 -1.11 -15.57 20.71
N VAL A 82 -1.86 -15.47 19.62
CA VAL A 82 -3.09 -14.67 19.55
C VAL A 82 -4.15 -15.23 20.52
N ALA A 83 -4.33 -16.56 20.58
CA ALA A 83 -5.26 -17.19 21.49
C ALA A 83 -4.90 -16.94 22.96
N ARG A 84 -3.60 -17.03 23.31
CA ARG A 84 -3.11 -16.73 24.66
C ARG A 84 -3.37 -15.26 25.03
N LEU A 85 -3.06 -14.33 24.13
CA LEU A 85 -3.37 -12.90 24.34
C LEU A 85 -4.86 -12.68 24.58
N GLY A 86 -5.72 -13.34 23.80
CA GLY A 86 -7.18 -13.31 24.00
C GLY A 86 -7.64 -13.91 25.34
N SER A 87 -6.90 -14.89 25.88
CA SER A 87 -7.14 -15.48 27.20
C SER A 87 -6.55 -14.68 28.38
N GLY A 88 -5.87 -13.56 28.10
CA GLY A 88 -5.28 -12.68 29.10
C GLY A 88 -3.88 -13.08 29.59
N ALA A 89 -3.14 -13.85 28.79
CA ALA A 89 -1.78 -14.29 29.12
C ALA A 89 -0.84 -14.21 27.92
N PHE A 90 0.46 -14.05 28.17
CA PHE A 90 1.49 -14.15 27.14
C PHE A 90 2.76 -14.77 27.71
N GLU A 91 3.36 -15.73 27.03
CA GLU A 91 4.65 -16.31 27.45
C GLU A 91 5.78 -15.58 26.75
N ALA A 92 6.45 -14.68 27.46
CA ALA A 92 7.72 -14.11 27.01
C ALA A 92 8.86 -15.09 27.33
N PRO A 93 10.00 -15.03 26.60
CA PRO A 93 11.15 -15.92 26.87
C PRO A 93 11.71 -15.82 28.29
N TRP A 94 11.33 -14.79 29.04
CA TRP A 94 11.87 -14.46 30.36
C TRP A 94 10.84 -14.57 31.50
N ALA A 95 9.53 -14.56 31.21
CA ALA A 95 8.45 -14.79 32.18
C ALA A 95 7.08 -14.91 31.48
N ALA A 96 6.10 -15.46 32.20
CA ALA A 96 4.69 -15.28 31.87
C ALA A 96 4.26 -13.84 32.20
N LEU A 97 3.64 -13.18 31.21
CA LEU A 97 3.04 -11.86 31.33
C LEU A 97 1.54 -11.98 31.52
N GLN A 98 1.01 -11.22 32.47
CA GLN A 98 -0.43 -10.99 32.58
C GLN A 98 -0.87 -9.93 31.58
N VAL A 99 -1.92 -10.22 30.81
CA VAL A 99 -2.54 -9.31 29.84
C VAL A 99 -3.97 -9.05 30.30
N ALA A 100 -4.15 -7.97 31.05
CA ALA A 100 -5.45 -7.57 31.57
C ALA A 100 -6.17 -6.69 30.53
N ALA A 101 -6.68 -7.30 29.46
CA ALA A 101 -7.44 -6.61 28.43
C ALA A 101 -8.89 -6.36 28.88
N SER A 102 -9.33 -5.10 28.89
CA SER A 102 -10.68 -4.71 29.33
C SER A 102 -11.69 -4.66 28.17
N SER A 103 -11.24 -4.35 26.96
CA SER A 103 -12.07 -4.30 25.76
C SER A 103 -11.24 -4.58 24.50
N TRP A 104 -11.89 -5.03 23.43
CA TRP A 104 -11.28 -5.21 22.11
C TRP A 104 -12.05 -4.40 21.07
N SER A 105 -11.34 -3.66 20.23
CA SER A 105 -11.91 -2.90 19.13
C SER A 105 -12.29 -3.82 17.96
N PRO A 106 -13.17 -3.41 17.04
CA PRO A 106 -13.19 -4.00 15.70
C PRO A 106 -11.86 -3.73 14.98
N PRO A 107 -11.57 -4.44 13.87
CA PRO A 107 -10.42 -4.13 13.01
C PRO A 107 -10.42 -2.66 12.62
N THR A 108 -9.36 -1.96 13.05
CA THR A 108 -9.21 -0.52 12.93
C THR A 108 -7.95 -0.23 12.12
N LEU A 109 -8.10 0.70 11.19
CA LEU A 109 -7.01 1.15 10.34
C LEU A 109 -6.33 2.36 11.01
N ILE A 110 -5.06 2.21 11.39
CA ILE A 110 -4.21 3.21 12.03
C ILE A 110 -3.36 3.91 10.96
N PRO A 111 -3.63 5.19 10.63
CA PRO A 111 -2.83 5.99 9.69
C PRO A 111 -1.40 6.23 10.17
N THR A 112 -0.55 6.69 9.24
CA THR A 112 0.78 7.23 9.56
C THR A 112 0.74 8.65 10.13
N GLU A 113 -0.20 9.48 9.67
CA GLU A 113 -0.26 10.93 9.93
C GLU A 113 -1.04 11.33 11.19
N THR A 114 -1.72 10.39 11.86
CA THR A 114 -2.47 10.73 13.08
C THR A 114 -1.57 10.80 14.31
N THR A 115 -1.94 11.67 15.24
CA THR A 115 -1.31 11.78 16.57
C THR A 115 -2.15 11.12 17.67
N ASN A 116 -3.03 10.18 17.30
CA ASN A 116 -3.87 9.48 18.27
C ASN A 116 -3.07 8.42 19.06
N GLU A 117 -3.62 7.99 20.19
CA GLU A 117 -3.04 6.96 21.05
C GLU A 117 -2.74 5.65 20.30
N ASP A 118 -3.57 5.29 19.30
CA ASP A 118 -3.35 4.08 18.50
C ASP A 118 -2.10 4.18 17.63
N ARG A 119 -1.78 5.38 17.10
CA ARG A 119 -0.52 5.60 16.38
C ARG A 119 0.66 5.37 17.30
N ALA A 120 0.56 5.80 18.56
CA ALA A 120 1.65 5.63 19.53
C ALA A 120 2.02 4.16 19.75
N LEU A 121 1.09 3.20 19.61
CA LEU A 121 1.41 1.76 19.69
C LEU A 121 2.29 1.25 18.54
N VAL A 122 2.21 1.90 17.38
CA VAL A 122 2.85 1.44 16.15
C VAL A 122 3.76 2.51 15.55
N ALA A 123 4.21 3.49 16.35
CA ALA A 123 4.96 4.66 15.89
C ALA A 123 6.14 4.28 14.98
N GLY A 124 6.92 3.27 15.38
CA GLY A 124 8.08 2.78 14.65
C GLY A 124 7.79 2.05 13.32
N THR A 125 6.53 1.73 13.00
CA THR A 125 6.20 1.10 11.71
C THR A 125 6.32 2.07 10.54
N HIS A 126 6.12 3.36 10.78
CA HIS A 126 6.05 4.43 9.75
C HIS A 126 5.21 4.08 8.52
N ARG A 127 4.24 3.19 8.71
CA ARG A 127 3.35 2.64 7.70
C ARG A 127 1.97 2.48 8.32
N PRO A 128 0.89 2.55 7.52
CA PRO A 128 -0.43 2.26 8.03
C PRO A 128 -0.49 0.85 8.62
N VAL A 129 -1.26 0.67 9.68
CA VAL A 129 -1.45 -0.64 10.33
C VAL A 129 -2.93 -0.95 10.39
N LEU A 130 -3.33 -2.14 9.93
CA LEU A 130 -4.67 -2.65 10.20
C LEU A 130 -4.58 -3.57 11.41
N ALA A 131 -5.20 -3.19 12.52
CA ALA A 131 -5.10 -3.90 13.79
C ALA A 131 -6.42 -3.95 14.57
N VAL A 132 -6.55 -4.99 15.38
CA VAL A 132 -7.48 -5.03 16.52
C VAL A 132 -6.70 -4.50 17.72
N ILE A 133 -7.32 -3.61 18.50
CA ILE A 133 -6.69 -2.93 19.62
C ILE A 133 -7.41 -3.34 20.91
N ALA A 134 -6.65 -3.64 21.96
CA ALA A 134 -7.20 -3.83 23.29
C ALA A 134 -6.68 -2.80 24.28
N ASP A 135 -7.58 -2.29 25.11
CA ASP A 135 -7.24 -1.49 26.28
C ASP A 135 -6.74 -2.38 27.40
N LEU A 136 -5.59 -2.04 27.99
CA LEU A 136 -4.97 -2.75 29.09
C LEU A 136 -5.25 -2.04 30.41
N GLU A 137 -5.49 -2.80 31.47
CA GLU A 137 -5.40 -2.26 32.83
C GLU A 137 -3.97 -1.76 33.07
N THR A 138 -3.86 -0.50 33.50
CA THR A 138 -2.59 0.21 33.61
C THR A 138 -1.86 -0.16 34.90
N PRO A 139 -0.71 -0.88 34.85
CA PRO A 139 0.17 -0.95 36.01
C PRO A 139 0.78 0.43 36.31
N PRO A 140 1.04 0.77 37.58
CA PRO A 140 1.71 2.02 37.92
C PRO A 140 3.09 2.08 37.25
N ALA A 141 3.37 3.21 36.58
CA ALA A 141 4.63 3.39 35.89
C ALA A 141 5.79 3.41 36.91
N PRO A 142 6.81 2.54 36.77
CA PRO A 142 7.97 2.56 37.64
C PRO A 142 8.85 3.79 37.38
N LEU A 143 9.75 4.07 38.33
CA LEU A 143 10.72 5.15 38.19
C LEU A 143 11.68 4.87 37.03
N THR A 144 11.66 5.76 36.03
CA THR A 144 12.40 5.63 34.77
C THR A 144 13.03 6.98 34.38
N GLN A 145 13.88 6.98 33.36
CA GLN A 145 14.49 8.19 32.82
C GLN A 145 14.43 8.21 31.28
N PRO A 146 14.37 9.41 30.65
CA PRO A 146 14.33 9.53 29.20
C PRO A 146 15.58 9.02 28.46
N ALA A 147 16.70 8.93 29.17
CA ALA A 147 17.94 8.37 28.67
C ALA A 147 18.22 7.03 29.35
N TRP A 148 18.64 6.05 28.56
CA TRP A 148 19.10 4.76 29.06
C TRP A 148 20.53 4.50 28.57
N GLU A 149 21.38 4.03 29.48
CA GLU A 149 22.71 3.52 29.14
C GLU A 149 22.64 2.00 28.94
N VAL A 150 22.74 1.55 27.70
CA VAL A 150 22.75 0.12 27.35
C VAL A 150 23.91 -0.57 28.06
N GLN A 151 23.72 -1.75 28.65
CA GLN A 151 24.83 -2.48 29.28
C GLN A 151 25.85 -2.98 28.23
N SER A 152 27.14 -2.80 28.51
CA SER A 152 28.19 -3.36 27.64
C SER A 152 28.15 -4.89 27.65
N PRO A 153 28.26 -5.55 26.49
CA PRO A 153 28.39 -7.00 26.44
C PRO A 153 29.59 -7.47 27.27
N PRO A 154 29.43 -8.51 28.10
CA PRO A 154 30.46 -8.95 29.04
C PRO A 154 31.71 -9.51 28.35
N HIS A 155 31.63 -9.82 27.06
CA HIS A 155 32.71 -10.38 26.25
C HIS A 155 33.61 -9.32 25.57
N LEU A 156 33.29 -8.03 25.66
CA LEU A 156 34.12 -6.97 25.08
C LEU A 156 35.37 -6.73 25.94
N PRO A 157 36.58 -6.85 25.37
CA PRO A 157 37.81 -6.61 26.12
C PRO A 157 37.92 -5.15 26.57
N ARG A 158 38.42 -4.94 27.78
CA ARG A 158 38.71 -3.58 28.30
C ARG A 158 39.79 -2.93 27.43
N GLY A 159 39.54 -1.71 26.96
CA GLY A 159 40.49 -0.99 26.11
C GLY A 159 39.80 -0.02 25.14
N ARG A 160 40.45 0.22 24.00
CA ARG A 160 39.98 1.14 22.95
C ARG A 160 38.59 0.78 22.44
N ASP A 161 38.32 -0.51 22.25
CA ASP A 161 37.04 -0.99 21.70
C ASP A 161 35.88 -0.71 22.67
N LEU A 162 36.07 -0.94 23.97
CA LEU A 162 35.08 -0.59 24.99
C LEU A 162 34.86 0.92 25.06
N ALA A 163 35.91 1.73 24.89
CA ALA A 163 35.82 3.19 24.91
C ALA A 163 35.13 3.77 23.67
N GLU A 164 35.33 3.16 22.50
CA GLU A 164 34.59 3.48 21.27
C GLU A 164 33.10 3.14 21.44
N VAL A 165 32.79 1.92 21.89
CA VAL A 165 31.41 1.48 22.13
C VAL A 165 30.72 2.34 23.20
N ALA A 166 31.43 2.75 24.25
CA ALA A 166 30.88 3.56 25.34
C ALA A 166 30.25 4.88 24.87
N LYS A 167 30.80 5.51 23.82
CA LYS A 167 30.27 6.76 23.27
C LYS A 167 28.89 6.59 22.63
N HIS A 168 28.53 5.37 22.25
CA HIS A 168 27.29 5.04 21.53
C HIS A 168 26.26 4.27 22.38
N ARG A 169 26.52 4.08 23.69
CA ARG A 169 25.66 3.31 24.61
C ARG A 169 24.47 4.10 25.16
N TYR A 170 24.41 5.41 24.95
CA TYR A 170 23.33 6.25 25.45
C TYR A 170 22.21 6.35 24.42
N LEU A 171 21.00 5.92 24.81
CA LEU A 171 19.79 6.00 24.00
C LEU A 171 18.80 6.96 24.64
N THR A 172 18.49 8.05 23.93
CA THR A 172 17.39 8.98 24.30
C THR A 172 16.07 8.46 23.75
N ASN A 173 14.97 8.64 24.49
CA ASN A 173 13.65 8.10 24.14
C ASN A 173 13.72 6.60 23.81
N TRP A 174 14.48 5.87 24.64
CA TRP A 174 14.86 4.49 24.41
C TRP A 174 13.68 3.53 24.17
N PRO A 175 12.48 3.66 24.79
CA PRO A 175 11.41 2.70 24.52
C PRO A 175 10.89 2.82 23.10
N GLU A 176 10.62 4.04 22.63
CA GLU A 176 10.19 4.30 21.25
C GLU A 176 11.26 3.87 20.25
N ARG A 177 12.53 4.20 20.51
CA ARG A 177 13.64 3.82 19.62
C ARG A 177 13.79 2.30 19.47
N LEU A 178 13.58 1.55 20.54
CA LEU A 178 13.85 0.10 20.56
C LEU A 178 12.65 -0.74 20.16
N THR A 179 11.46 -0.36 20.61
CA THR A 179 10.24 -1.15 20.44
C THR A 179 9.33 -0.61 19.34
N GLY A 180 9.49 0.67 18.95
CA GLY A 180 8.57 1.37 18.06
C GLY A 180 7.26 1.82 18.72
N ILE A 181 7.14 1.69 20.05
CA ILE A 181 6.00 2.15 20.85
C ILE A 181 6.35 3.51 21.45
N ALA A 182 5.55 4.54 21.15
CA ALA A 182 5.78 5.90 21.63
C ALA A 182 5.67 5.99 23.15
N TRP A 183 6.83 5.97 23.79
CA TRP A 183 7.03 6.27 25.18
C TRP A 183 8.44 6.85 25.31
N LEU A 184 8.55 8.01 25.95
CA LEU A 184 9.84 8.69 26.11
C LEU A 184 10.67 8.10 27.25
N GLY A 185 10.14 7.13 28.01
CA GLY A 185 10.83 6.56 29.19
C GLY A 185 10.73 7.44 30.43
N HIS A 186 9.78 8.38 30.45
CA HIS A 186 9.53 9.27 31.60
C HIS A 186 8.36 8.74 32.45
N PRO A 187 8.44 8.75 33.80
CA PRO A 187 7.37 8.25 34.66
C PRO A 187 6.07 9.07 34.53
N ASP A 188 6.17 10.39 34.35
CA ASP A 188 5.00 11.28 34.18
C ASP A 188 4.27 11.10 32.84
N HIS A 189 4.86 10.35 31.92
CA HIS A 189 4.29 10.07 30.61
C HIS A 189 4.30 8.56 30.41
N ALA A 190 3.37 7.87 31.08
CA ALA A 190 3.21 6.42 30.93
C ALA A 190 3.03 6.01 29.45
N PRO A 191 3.45 4.79 29.07
CA PRO A 191 3.16 4.28 27.72
C PRO A 191 1.65 4.19 27.49
N VAL A 192 1.24 4.15 26.23
CA VAL A 192 -0.17 3.90 25.88
C VAL A 192 -0.54 2.51 26.35
N ASN A 193 -1.47 2.42 27.31
CA ASN A 193 -1.86 1.17 27.95
C ASN A 193 -2.77 0.33 27.06
N ARG A 194 -2.22 -0.10 25.92
CA ARG A 194 -2.93 -0.84 24.89
C ARG A 194 -2.03 -1.88 24.24
N VAL A 195 -2.65 -2.87 23.62
CA VAL A 195 -1.98 -3.82 22.73
C VAL A 195 -2.63 -3.81 21.35
N ALA A 196 -1.83 -3.70 20.30
CA ALA A 196 -2.29 -3.82 18.92
C ALA A 196 -1.92 -5.20 18.35
N ILE A 197 -2.88 -5.92 17.77
CA ILE A 197 -2.66 -7.16 17.02
C ILE A 197 -3.08 -6.91 15.58
N GLY A 198 -2.16 -6.99 14.63
CA GLY A 198 -2.48 -6.61 13.27
C GLY A 198 -1.38 -6.84 12.25
N ARG A 199 -1.46 -6.08 11.16
CA ARG A 199 -0.56 -6.16 10.03
C ARG A 199 -0.07 -4.79 9.59
N VAL A 200 1.22 -4.69 9.30
CA VAL A 200 1.79 -3.49 8.68
C VAL A 200 1.48 -3.50 7.19
N LEU A 201 0.89 -2.42 6.69
CA LEU A 201 0.46 -2.31 5.31
C LEU A 201 1.61 -1.82 4.41
N GLY A 202 1.66 -2.39 3.20
CA GLY A 202 2.62 -2.04 2.15
C GLY A 202 2.29 -0.72 1.44
N ASP A 203 2.97 -0.47 0.32
CA ASP A 203 2.69 0.70 -0.52
C ASP A 203 1.29 0.59 -1.17
N ALA A 204 0.86 -0.65 -1.46
CA ALA A 204 -0.53 -1.04 -1.68
C ALA A 204 -0.84 -2.34 -0.94
N TRP A 205 -2.12 -2.59 -0.66
CA TRP A 205 -2.56 -3.76 0.12
C TRP A 205 -3.97 -4.21 -0.25
N ILE A 206 -4.26 -5.47 0.06
CA ILE A 206 -5.58 -6.08 -0.11
C ILE A 206 -6.45 -5.67 1.09
N ALA A 207 -7.26 -4.62 0.91
CA ALA A 207 -8.13 -4.10 1.94
C ALA A 207 -9.19 -5.12 2.34
N ASP A 208 -9.85 -5.73 1.35
CA ASP A 208 -10.90 -6.72 1.57
C ASP A 208 -10.97 -7.74 0.42
N VAL A 209 -11.49 -8.92 0.72
CA VAL A 209 -11.80 -9.97 -0.25
C VAL A 209 -13.09 -10.68 0.15
N TYR A 210 -14.12 -10.54 -0.67
CA TYR A 210 -15.39 -11.21 -0.47
C TYR A 210 -15.90 -11.87 -1.75
N PRO A 211 -16.46 -13.10 -1.65
CA PRO A 211 -17.07 -13.77 -2.78
C PRO A 211 -18.44 -13.17 -3.08
N ASP A 212 -18.72 -12.94 -4.35
CA ASP A 212 -20.06 -12.71 -4.86
C ASP A 212 -20.64 -14.05 -5.33
N PHE A 213 -21.59 -14.56 -4.53
CA PHE A 213 -22.16 -15.89 -4.76
C PHE A 213 -23.14 -15.94 -5.93
N ASP A 214 -23.69 -14.79 -6.33
CA ASP A 214 -24.67 -14.69 -7.40
C ASP A 214 -23.97 -14.68 -8.76
N THR A 215 -22.81 -14.01 -8.84
CA THR A 215 -22.02 -13.90 -10.07
C THR A 215 -20.90 -14.94 -10.18
N GLY A 216 -20.54 -15.60 -9.08
CA GLY A 216 -19.39 -16.52 -9.05
C GLY A 216 -18.04 -15.79 -9.10
N GLU A 217 -18.03 -14.48 -8.81
CA GLU A 217 -16.84 -13.64 -8.81
C GLU A 217 -16.26 -13.51 -7.39
N LEU A 218 -14.97 -13.18 -7.32
CA LEU A 218 -14.25 -12.75 -6.15
C LEU A 218 -14.02 -11.25 -6.28
N ILE A 219 -14.59 -10.47 -5.38
CA ILE A 219 -14.38 -9.02 -5.34
C ILE A 219 -13.22 -8.74 -4.40
N ILE A 220 -12.17 -8.15 -4.96
CA ILE A 220 -10.94 -7.81 -4.25
C ILE A 220 -10.84 -6.29 -4.20
N SER A 221 -10.87 -5.74 -3.00
CA SER A 221 -10.65 -4.32 -2.76
C SER A 221 -9.18 -4.06 -2.51
N VAL A 222 -8.52 -3.31 -3.40
CA VAL A 222 -7.12 -2.90 -3.26
C VAL A 222 -7.07 -1.45 -2.81
N ALA A 223 -6.36 -1.20 -1.72
CA ALA A 223 -6.07 0.14 -1.23
C ALA A 223 -4.58 0.47 -1.43
N TRP A 224 -4.25 1.75 -1.49
CA TRP A 224 -2.89 2.19 -1.79
C TRP A 224 -2.55 3.56 -1.22
N ASP A 225 -1.24 3.80 -1.12
CA ASP A 225 -0.68 5.12 -0.93
C ASP A 225 -0.37 5.76 -2.30
N ALA A 226 -1.14 6.79 -2.64
CA ALA A 226 -1.04 7.50 -3.91
C ALA A 226 0.34 8.17 -4.10
N ASP A 227 1.08 8.45 -3.02
CA ASP A 227 2.41 9.04 -3.04
C ASP A 227 3.52 7.99 -3.13
N ARG A 228 3.19 6.69 -3.00
CA ARG A 228 4.16 5.59 -3.12
C ARG A 228 3.97 4.66 -4.32
N ILE A 229 2.75 4.32 -4.70
CA ILE A 229 2.53 3.36 -5.78
C ILE A 229 1.30 3.68 -6.62
N ASP A 230 1.31 3.18 -7.86
CA ASP A 230 0.13 3.15 -8.71
C ASP A 230 -0.55 1.77 -8.61
N PRO A 231 -1.75 1.67 -8.01
CA PRO A 231 -2.42 0.39 -7.81
C PRO A 231 -2.79 -0.26 -9.14
N VAL A 232 -3.07 0.51 -10.18
CA VAL A 232 -3.50 -0.07 -11.46
C VAL A 232 -2.33 -0.69 -12.23
N SER A 233 -1.09 -0.23 -11.99
CA SER A 233 0.14 -0.85 -12.50
C SER A 233 0.51 -2.17 -11.78
N CYS A 234 -0.18 -2.50 -10.68
CA CYS A 234 0.07 -3.71 -9.92
C CYS A 234 -0.63 -4.92 -10.57
N SER A 235 -0.30 -6.12 -10.10
CA SER A 235 -0.96 -7.36 -10.51
C SER A 235 -1.42 -8.18 -9.32
N LEU A 236 -2.49 -8.94 -9.50
CA LEU A 236 -2.99 -9.91 -8.54
C LEU A 236 -2.65 -11.31 -9.02
N LEU A 237 -2.12 -12.13 -8.12
CA LEU A 237 -1.94 -13.57 -8.29
C LEU A 237 -3.01 -14.28 -7.47
N LEU A 238 -4.02 -14.81 -8.14
CA LEU A 238 -5.02 -15.68 -7.53
C LEU A 238 -4.53 -17.12 -7.63
N ARG A 239 -4.52 -17.84 -6.50
CA ARG A 239 -4.30 -19.29 -6.47
C ARG A 239 -5.51 -19.96 -5.84
N VAL A 240 -6.02 -21.00 -6.48
CA VAL A 240 -7.17 -21.78 -6.03
C VAL A 240 -6.73 -23.24 -5.89
N GLY A 241 -6.96 -23.86 -4.73
CA GLY A 241 -6.49 -25.20 -4.36
C GLY A 241 -5.38 -25.19 -3.30
N GLU A 242 -5.22 -26.29 -2.55
CA GLU A 242 -4.27 -26.41 -1.43
C GLU A 242 -2.84 -26.74 -1.90
N GLU A 243 -2.54 -28.03 -2.12
CA GLU A 243 -1.18 -28.53 -2.39
C GLU A 243 -0.74 -28.39 -3.85
N ARG A 244 -1.72 -28.42 -4.77
CA ARG A 244 -1.53 -28.11 -6.19
C ARG A 244 -2.62 -27.12 -6.59
N PRO A 245 -2.27 -25.91 -7.04
CA PRO A 245 -3.28 -24.96 -7.45
C PRO A 245 -4.03 -25.53 -8.66
N LEU A 246 -5.33 -25.76 -8.50
CA LEU A 246 -6.27 -26.03 -9.58
C LEU A 246 -6.28 -24.87 -10.57
N LEU A 247 -6.08 -23.65 -10.07
CA LEU A 247 -5.90 -22.44 -10.86
C LEU A 247 -4.81 -21.58 -10.23
N ALA A 248 -3.83 -21.14 -11.01
CA ALA A 248 -2.88 -20.10 -10.61
C ALA A 248 -2.82 -19.05 -11.72
N GLN A 249 -3.30 -17.85 -11.42
CA GLN A 249 -3.49 -16.82 -12.42
C GLN A 249 -2.97 -15.48 -11.94
N GLN A 250 -2.02 -14.92 -12.69
CA GLN A 250 -1.59 -13.55 -12.53
C GLN A 250 -2.34 -12.64 -13.52
N VAL A 251 -2.93 -11.55 -13.02
CA VAL A 251 -3.67 -10.57 -13.82
C VAL A 251 -3.28 -9.16 -13.41
N ARG A 252 -3.06 -8.27 -14.37
CA ARG A 252 -2.84 -6.85 -14.10
C ARG A 252 -4.15 -6.21 -13.68
N ILE A 253 -4.11 -5.31 -12.70
CA ILE A 253 -5.30 -4.62 -12.21
C ILE A 253 -5.95 -3.79 -13.32
N THR A 254 -5.16 -3.19 -14.22
CA THR A 254 -5.65 -2.51 -15.43
C THR A 254 -6.51 -3.36 -16.35
N ASP A 255 -6.35 -4.67 -16.30
CA ASP A 255 -7.01 -5.59 -17.22
C ASP A 255 -8.36 -6.03 -16.66
N LEU A 256 -8.61 -5.73 -15.40
CA LEU A 256 -9.83 -6.13 -14.72
C LEU A 256 -10.94 -5.11 -15.02
N PRO A 257 -12.20 -5.55 -15.08
CA PRO A 257 -13.32 -4.63 -15.06
C PRO A 257 -13.29 -3.90 -13.71
N SER A 258 -13.02 -2.59 -13.74
CA SER A 258 -13.33 -1.71 -12.62
C SER A 258 -14.85 -1.62 -12.57
N GLY A 259 -15.48 -2.00 -11.45
CA GLY A 259 -16.90 -1.71 -11.25
C GLY A 259 -17.12 -0.21 -11.50
N ASP A 260 -18.08 0.12 -12.38
CA ASP A 260 -18.33 1.46 -12.93
C ASP A 260 -18.03 2.59 -11.93
N GLN A 261 -16.82 3.17 -12.02
CA GLN A 261 -16.48 4.44 -11.36
C GLN A 261 -16.66 5.56 -12.38
N ARG A 262 -17.91 5.78 -12.79
CA ARG A 262 -18.34 7.09 -13.30
C ARG A 262 -19.01 7.82 -12.14
N ASP A 263 -18.19 8.37 -11.25
CA ASP A 263 -18.66 9.38 -10.32
C ASP A 263 -18.00 10.71 -10.68
N ASP A 264 -18.80 11.77 -10.76
CA ASP A 264 -18.38 13.18 -10.82
C ASP A 264 -17.63 13.65 -9.54
N GLY A 265 -17.03 12.70 -8.82
CA GLY A 265 -16.32 12.89 -7.57
C GLY A 265 -14.87 13.35 -7.76
N PRO A 266 -14.18 13.67 -6.64
CA PRO A 266 -12.76 13.97 -6.67
C PRO A 266 -11.96 12.79 -7.21
N GLU A 267 -10.86 13.09 -7.91
CA GLU A 267 -9.97 12.06 -8.45
C GLU A 267 -9.51 11.08 -7.34
N PRO A 268 -9.37 9.77 -7.61
CA PRO A 268 -8.97 8.78 -6.60
C PRO A 268 -7.77 9.18 -5.74
N ARG A 269 -6.70 9.76 -6.32
CA ARG A 269 -5.55 10.25 -5.55
C ARG A 269 -5.86 11.39 -4.57
N MET A 270 -6.91 12.17 -4.83
CA MET A 270 -7.36 13.27 -3.97
C MET A 270 -8.24 12.80 -2.81
N LEU A 271 -8.76 11.58 -2.85
CA LEU A 271 -9.49 11.00 -1.72
C LEU A 271 -8.56 10.89 -0.51
N ALA A 272 -9.13 10.97 0.69
CA ALA A 272 -8.42 10.62 1.91
C ALA A 272 -7.89 9.18 1.79
N TRP A 273 -6.66 8.95 2.25
CA TRP A 273 -5.95 7.68 2.07
C TRP A 273 -6.76 6.44 2.52
N ASN A 274 -7.56 6.56 3.58
CA ASN A 274 -8.43 5.51 4.13
C ASN A 274 -9.71 5.26 3.32
N ARG A 275 -9.98 6.07 2.29
CA ARG A 275 -11.09 5.93 1.35
C ARG A 275 -10.63 5.55 -0.05
N ARG A 276 -9.31 5.45 -0.28
CA ARG A 276 -8.73 5.05 -1.57
C ARG A 276 -8.83 3.54 -1.72
N THR A 277 -9.86 3.08 -2.44
CA THR A 277 -9.99 1.68 -2.83
C THR A 277 -10.34 1.57 -4.30
N ILE A 278 -9.79 0.54 -4.94
CA ILE A 278 -10.20 0.07 -6.26
C ILE A 278 -10.72 -1.35 -6.10
N ALA A 279 -11.96 -1.58 -6.50
CA ALA A 279 -12.54 -2.90 -6.53
C ALA A 279 -12.24 -3.55 -7.89
N VAL A 280 -11.65 -4.73 -7.84
CA VAL A 280 -11.44 -5.56 -9.01
C VAL A 280 -12.12 -6.90 -8.83
N ARG A 281 -12.53 -7.48 -9.95
CA ARG A 281 -13.29 -8.73 -9.98
C ARG A 281 -12.47 -9.80 -10.67
N LEU A 282 -12.37 -10.96 -10.04
CA LEU A 282 -11.74 -12.16 -10.60
C LEU A 282 -12.73 -13.32 -10.53
N PRO A 283 -12.66 -14.29 -11.46
CA PRO A 283 -13.39 -15.54 -11.29
C PRO A 283 -12.99 -16.20 -9.97
N ARG A 284 -13.97 -16.59 -9.15
CA ARG A 284 -13.70 -17.21 -7.84
C ARG A 284 -13.10 -18.62 -7.95
N GLY A 285 -13.33 -19.29 -9.08
CA GLY A 285 -13.04 -20.72 -9.24
C GLY A 285 -14.15 -21.61 -8.65
N PRO A 286 -13.93 -22.94 -8.59
CA PRO A 286 -14.92 -23.91 -8.14
C PRO A 286 -15.38 -23.67 -6.70
N HIS A 287 -16.62 -24.03 -6.36
CA HIS A 287 -17.09 -24.03 -4.97
C HIS A 287 -16.24 -24.98 -4.11
N ARG A 288 -16.11 -24.73 -2.80
CA ARG A 288 -15.36 -25.56 -1.83
C ARG A 288 -13.87 -25.67 -2.11
N THR A 289 -13.31 -24.69 -2.83
CA THR A 289 -11.88 -24.61 -3.06
C THR A 289 -11.27 -23.47 -2.25
N SER A 290 -10.19 -23.80 -1.55
CA SER A 290 -9.39 -22.79 -0.85
C SER A 290 -8.77 -21.86 -1.87
N TRP A 291 -8.70 -20.56 -1.58
CA TRP A 291 -8.03 -19.60 -2.44
C TRP A 291 -7.09 -18.72 -1.64
N SER A 292 -6.08 -18.19 -2.31
CA SER A 292 -5.18 -17.17 -1.81
C SER A 292 -5.01 -16.10 -2.88
N VAL A 293 -4.79 -14.87 -2.42
CA VAL A 293 -4.59 -13.72 -3.29
C VAL A 293 -3.30 -13.04 -2.88
N SER A 294 -2.36 -12.91 -3.82
CA SER A 294 -1.16 -12.11 -3.63
C SER A 294 -1.25 -10.85 -4.48
N LEU A 295 -0.92 -9.71 -3.91
CA LEU A 295 -0.78 -8.43 -4.60
C LEU A 295 0.70 -8.20 -4.89
N MET A 296 1.03 -7.97 -6.16
CA MET A 296 2.39 -7.83 -6.66
C MET A 296 2.61 -6.42 -7.22
N SER A 297 3.73 -5.79 -6.92
CA SER A 297 4.12 -4.50 -7.50
C SER A 297 4.50 -4.63 -8.98
N PRO A 298 4.61 -3.49 -9.70
CA PRO A 298 4.98 -3.47 -11.12
C PRO A 298 6.33 -4.13 -11.42
N ASP A 299 7.25 -4.14 -10.45
CA ASP A 299 8.57 -4.79 -10.53
C ASP A 299 8.54 -6.28 -10.18
N GLY A 300 7.37 -6.84 -9.83
CA GLY A 300 7.18 -8.24 -9.47
C GLY A 300 7.49 -8.58 -8.01
N ARG A 301 7.72 -7.59 -7.13
CA ARG A 301 7.84 -7.83 -5.68
C ARG A 301 6.46 -8.06 -5.04
N LEU A 302 6.40 -8.93 -4.03
CA LEU A 302 5.19 -9.13 -3.23
C LEU A 302 4.91 -7.89 -2.36
N LEU A 303 3.71 -7.31 -2.50
CA LEU A 303 3.25 -6.17 -1.71
C LEU A 303 2.39 -6.58 -0.53
N ASP A 304 1.45 -7.50 -0.75
CA ASP A 304 0.55 -8.03 0.27
C ASP A 304 0.06 -9.42 -0.12
N GLU A 305 -0.36 -10.21 0.85
CA GLU A 305 -0.90 -11.55 0.63
C GLU A 305 -2.07 -11.82 1.59
N ARG A 306 -3.15 -12.36 1.05
CA ARG A 306 -4.17 -13.07 1.81
C ARG A 306 -3.86 -14.55 1.68
N PRO A 307 -3.31 -15.18 2.74
CA PRO A 307 -2.87 -16.56 2.67
C PRO A 307 -4.05 -17.50 2.44
N LEU A 308 -3.73 -18.72 2.04
CA LEU A 308 -4.72 -19.77 1.80
C LEU A 308 -5.40 -20.14 3.13
N VAL A 309 -6.60 -19.61 3.37
CA VAL A 309 -7.39 -20.00 4.53
C VAL A 309 -8.43 -21.02 4.08
N ARG A 310 -8.45 -22.20 4.70
CA ARG A 310 -9.58 -23.14 4.61
C ARG A 310 -10.83 -22.43 5.11
N ARG A 311 -11.67 -21.95 4.18
CA ARG A 311 -12.88 -21.20 4.54
C ARG A 311 -14.02 -22.15 4.87
N ILE A 312 -14.74 -21.81 5.94
CA ILE A 312 -16.00 -22.44 6.31
C ILE A 312 -17.07 -21.89 5.36
N GLU A 313 -17.32 -22.59 4.25
CA GLU A 313 -18.37 -22.21 3.29
C GLU A 313 -19.78 -22.56 3.79
N SER A 314 -19.87 -23.49 4.72
CA SER A 314 -21.11 -23.90 5.36
C SER A 314 -20.85 -24.34 6.80
N VAL A 315 -21.68 -23.89 7.72
CA VAL A 315 -21.74 -24.42 9.09
C VAL A 315 -22.92 -25.39 9.15
N GLU A 316 -22.63 -26.65 9.44
CA GLU A 316 -23.64 -27.66 9.71
C GLU A 316 -23.93 -27.71 11.21
N LEU A 317 -25.16 -27.37 11.56
CA LEU A 317 -25.66 -27.40 12.93
C LEU A 317 -26.57 -28.62 13.06
N THR A 318 -26.12 -29.57 13.86
CA THR A 318 -26.91 -30.74 14.23
C THR A 318 -27.32 -30.60 15.68
N TRP A 319 -28.62 -30.51 15.94
CA TRP A 319 -29.15 -30.40 17.29
C TRP A 319 -29.80 -31.72 17.68
N HIS A 320 -29.45 -32.23 18.86
CA HIS A 320 -30.06 -33.41 19.46
C HIS A 320 -30.90 -32.98 20.64
N ALA A 321 -32.22 -33.20 20.58
CA ALA A 321 -33.08 -33.09 21.75
C ALA A 321 -32.99 -34.42 22.53
N GLU A 322 -32.62 -34.37 23.81
CA GLU A 322 -32.41 -35.55 24.68
C GLU A 322 -33.60 -36.53 24.76
N ALA A 323 -34.80 -36.13 24.33
CA ALA A 323 -36.03 -36.91 24.48
C ALA A 323 -36.69 -37.37 23.16
N ALA A 324 -36.10 -37.15 21.99
CA ALA A 324 -36.72 -37.53 20.71
C ALA A 324 -35.96 -38.65 19.99
N ALA A 325 -36.63 -39.78 19.74
CA ALA A 325 -36.12 -40.92 18.97
C ALA A 325 -36.09 -40.69 17.44
N ALA A 326 -36.11 -39.43 16.98
CA ALA A 326 -36.05 -39.06 15.56
C ALA A 326 -34.67 -38.42 15.26
N PRO A 327 -34.15 -38.54 14.02
CA PRO A 327 -32.81 -38.06 13.69
C PRO A 327 -32.73 -36.54 13.95
N GLY A 328 -31.63 -36.12 14.58
CA GLY A 328 -31.38 -34.73 14.94
C GLY A 328 -31.65 -33.79 13.76
N SER A 329 -32.32 -32.67 14.04
CA SER A 329 -32.58 -31.67 13.01
C SER A 329 -31.24 -31.08 12.55
N ARG A 330 -30.93 -31.30 11.27
CA ARG A 330 -29.76 -30.75 10.59
C ARG A 330 -30.14 -29.43 9.92
N SER A 331 -29.46 -28.36 10.29
CA SER A 331 -29.56 -27.07 9.61
C SER A 331 -28.20 -26.70 9.03
N VAL A 332 -28.17 -26.33 7.76
CA VAL A 332 -26.96 -25.85 7.10
C VAL A 332 -27.10 -24.35 6.86
N ILE A 333 -26.21 -23.57 7.47
CA ILE A 333 -26.05 -22.14 7.26
C ILE A 333 -24.87 -21.96 6.28
N GLY A 334 -25.11 -21.35 5.12
CA GLY A 334 -24.11 -21.19 4.05
C GLY A 334 -24.42 -22.02 2.81
N GLU A 335 -23.39 -22.45 2.07
CA GLU A 335 -23.52 -23.18 0.80
C GLU A 335 -24.11 -24.59 1.01
N ARG A 336 -25.22 -24.88 0.33
CA ARG A 336 -25.98 -26.14 0.48
C ARG A 336 -25.73 -27.15 -0.63
N ARG A 337 -25.07 -26.75 -1.72
CA ARG A 337 -24.75 -27.62 -2.85
C ARG A 337 -23.77 -28.73 -2.44
N PRO A 338 -23.83 -29.93 -3.04
CA PRO A 338 -22.90 -31.03 -2.77
C PRO A 338 -21.46 -30.65 -3.17
N THR A 339 -20.48 -31.42 -2.69
CA THR A 339 -19.08 -31.24 -3.11
C THR A 339 -18.99 -31.52 -4.61
N PRO A 340 -18.38 -30.62 -5.40
CA PRO A 340 -18.24 -30.84 -6.83
C PRO A 340 -17.40 -32.08 -7.11
N SER A 341 -17.83 -32.86 -8.10
CA SER A 341 -17.07 -33.95 -8.70
C SER A 341 -15.82 -33.43 -9.41
N ALA A 342 -14.90 -34.33 -9.77
CA ALA A 342 -13.70 -33.96 -10.54
C ALA A 342 -14.08 -33.31 -11.88
N ALA A 343 -15.07 -33.84 -12.59
CA ALA A 343 -15.54 -33.29 -13.86
C ALA A 343 -16.12 -31.86 -13.70
N GLU A 344 -16.91 -31.62 -12.64
CA GLU A 344 -17.44 -30.28 -12.35
C GLU A 344 -16.34 -29.30 -11.94
N SER A 345 -15.27 -29.80 -11.31
CA SER A 345 -14.10 -28.98 -10.97
C SER A 345 -13.30 -28.59 -12.21
N ASP A 346 -13.09 -29.53 -13.14
CA ASP A 346 -12.41 -29.29 -14.42
C ASP A 346 -13.19 -28.29 -15.28
N GLU A 347 -14.52 -28.44 -15.39
CA GLU A 347 -15.39 -27.51 -16.10
C GLU A 347 -15.35 -26.09 -15.50
N ALA A 348 -15.32 -25.98 -14.17
CA ALA A 348 -15.20 -24.69 -13.49
C ALA A 348 -13.83 -24.03 -13.71
N VAL A 349 -12.74 -24.82 -13.84
CA VAL A 349 -11.41 -24.31 -14.20
C VAL A 349 -11.38 -23.82 -15.65
N GLU A 350 -11.97 -24.57 -16.58
CA GLU A 350 -12.09 -24.16 -17.99
C GLU A 350 -12.91 -22.87 -18.12
N LEU A 351 -14.03 -22.76 -17.42
CA LEU A 351 -14.87 -21.56 -17.39
C LEU A 351 -14.09 -20.35 -16.83
N ALA A 352 -13.35 -20.52 -15.73
CA ALA A 352 -12.53 -19.46 -15.15
C ALA A 352 -11.45 -18.97 -16.13
N ASN A 353 -10.80 -19.88 -16.86
CA ASN A 353 -9.83 -19.55 -17.90
C ASN A 353 -10.48 -18.82 -19.09
N SER A 354 -11.70 -19.19 -19.48
CA SER A 354 -12.45 -18.50 -20.54
C SER A 354 -12.81 -17.07 -20.12
N LEU A 355 -13.39 -16.90 -18.94
CA LEU A 355 -13.72 -15.58 -18.37
C LEU A 355 -12.49 -14.67 -18.26
N ALA A 356 -11.35 -15.25 -17.88
CA ALA A 356 -10.07 -14.54 -17.85
C ALA A 356 -9.61 -14.08 -19.24
N ALA A 357 -9.72 -14.94 -20.26
CA ALA A 357 -9.38 -14.59 -21.63
C ALA A 357 -10.30 -13.48 -22.16
N GLU A 358 -11.60 -13.57 -21.88
CA GLU A 358 -12.59 -12.56 -22.22
C GLU A 358 -12.31 -11.22 -21.53
N ALA A 359 -12.00 -11.22 -20.23
CA ALA A 359 -11.62 -10.01 -19.49
C ALA A 359 -10.38 -9.35 -20.08
N ARG A 360 -9.35 -10.13 -20.44
CA ARG A 360 -8.14 -9.62 -21.12
C ARG A 360 -8.46 -9.04 -22.49
N LEU A 361 -9.33 -9.68 -23.27
CA LEU A 361 -9.78 -9.16 -24.56
C LEU A 361 -10.59 -7.87 -24.41
N ALA A 362 -11.48 -7.80 -23.42
CA ALA A 362 -12.25 -6.59 -23.11
C ALA A 362 -11.34 -5.45 -22.64
N ALA A 363 -10.33 -5.73 -21.82
CA ALA A 363 -9.29 -4.77 -21.45
C ALA A 363 -8.47 -4.28 -22.66
N ALA A 364 -8.05 -5.20 -23.52
CA ALA A 364 -7.34 -4.85 -24.76
C ALA A 364 -8.20 -3.98 -25.67
N ARG A 365 -9.51 -4.24 -25.75
CA ARG A 365 -10.46 -3.38 -26.47
C ARG A 365 -10.61 -2.01 -25.81
N ARG A 366 -10.63 -1.90 -24.47
CA ARG A 366 -10.63 -0.59 -23.77
C ARG A 366 -9.38 0.26 -24.06
N ARG A 367 -8.24 -0.39 -24.36
CA ARG A 367 -7.01 0.28 -24.81
C ARG A 367 -7.09 0.78 -26.27
N TRP A 368 -8.14 0.40 -27.01
CA TRP A 368 -8.46 0.82 -28.38
C TRP A 368 -9.71 1.69 -28.36
N SER A 369 -9.51 3.00 -28.48
CA SER A 369 -10.56 3.93 -28.07
C SER A 369 -10.88 4.96 -29.17
N ASN A 370 -12.15 5.34 -29.24
CA ASN A 370 -12.63 6.50 -30.01
C ASN A 370 -12.30 7.84 -29.30
N ARG A 371 -12.63 8.97 -29.97
CA ARG A 371 -12.27 10.38 -29.65
C ARG A 371 -12.59 10.82 -28.21
N GLY A 372 -13.61 10.24 -27.56
CA GLY A 372 -14.04 10.60 -26.21
C GLY A 372 -13.50 9.66 -25.13
N GLU A 373 -13.56 8.36 -25.40
CA GLU A 373 -13.15 7.31 -24.47
C GLU A 373 -11.65 7.40 -24.11
N LEU A 374 -10.79 7.95 -24.99
CA LEU A 374 -9.34 7.96 -24.74
C LEU A 374 -8.93 9.07 -23.77
N ARG A 375 -9.58 10.23 -23.88
CA ARG A 375 -9.43 11.32 -22.92
C ARG A 375 -9.84 10.84 -21.53
N ASP A 376 -11.00 10.20 -21.44
CA ASP A 376 -11.53 9.66 -20.18
C ASP A 376 -10.64 8.53 -19.64
N TYR A 377 -10.15 7.66 -20.51
CA TYR A 377 -9.21 6.60 -20.16
C TYR A 377 -7.90 7.16 -19.61
N LEU A 378 -7.27 8.13 -20.29
CA LEU A 378 -6.04 8.76 -19.80
C LEU A 378 -6.29 9.49 -18.48
N ARG A 379 -7.41 10.20 -18.35
CA ARG A 379 -7.79 10.87 -17.10
C ARG A 379 -7.93 9.88 -15.97
N SER A 380 -8.71 8.82 -16.16
CA SER A 380 -8.88 7.73 -15.18
C SER A 380 -7.54 7.07 -14.86
N ARG A 381 -6.77 6.67 -15.86
CA ARG A 381 -5.50 5.94 -15.71
C ARG A 381 -4.45 6.74 -14.93
N LEU A 382 -4.39 8.05 -15.16
CA LEU A 382 -3.45 8.94 -14.48
C LEU A 382 -3.99 9.44 -13.13
N SER A 383 -5.21 9.06 -12.76
CA SER A 383 -5.88 9.59 -11.56
C SER A 383 -5.47 8.93 -10.24
N TYR A 384 -4.86 7.75 -10.29
CA TYR A 384 -4.56 6.93 -9.09
C TYR A 384 -3.26 7.30 -8.39
N ARG A 385 -2.25 7.71 -9.15
CA ARG A 385 -0.90 8.02 -8.68
C ARG A 385 -0.73 9.53 -8.50
N SER A 386 -0.27 9.98 -7.33
CA SER A 386 0.18 11.36 -7.07
C SER A 386 1.52 11.68 -7.74
N GLY A 387 1.90 12.95 -7.73
CA GLY A 387 3.19 13.42 -8.25
C GLY A 387 3.07 14.14 -9.60
N GLU A 388 4.21 14.41 -10.21
CA GLU A 388 4.28 15.06 -11.51
C GLU A 388 4.00 14.08 -12.66
N LEU A 389 3.45 14.61 -13.76
CA LEU A 389 3.32 13.92 -15.03
C LEU A 389 4.41 14.44 -15.98
N LEU A 390 5.24 13.52 -16.48
CA LEU A 390 6.26 13.79 -17.48
C LEU A 390 5.72 13.39 -18.84
N ILE A 391 5.83 14.26 -19.83
CA ILE A 391 5.35 13.99 -21.19
C ILE A 391 6.50 14.19 -22.17
N VAL A 392 6.82 13.16 -22.94
CA VAL A 392 7.64 13.28 -24.14
C VAL A 392 6.73 13.06 -25.33
N ASP A 393 6.36 14.15 -26.02
CA ASP A 393 5.56 14.07 -27.24
C ASP A 393 6.01 15.17 -28.22
N PRO A 394 6.76 14.81 -29.28
CA PRO A 394 7.27 15.76 -30.27
C PRO A 394 6.17 16.59 -30.95
N GLN A 395 4.93 16.11 -30.96
CA GLN A 395 3.78 16.73 -31.61
C GLN A 395 2.74 17.26 -30.59
N LEU A 396 3.08 17.38 -29.30
CA LEU A 396 2.13 17.74 -28.23
C LEU A 396 1.38 19.03 -28.55
N LEU A 397 2.12 20.06 -28.97
CA LEU A 397 1.62 21.40 -29.26
C LEU A 397 1.66 21.72 -30.77
N ALA A 398 1.49 20.70 -31.61
CA ALA A 398 1.42 20.86 -33.05
C ALA A 398 0.01 21.28 -33.50
N GLY A 399 -0.06 22.20 -34.47
CA GLY A 399 -1.31 22.57 -35.14
C GLY A 399 -2.24 23.49 -34.34
N ASP A 400 -3.47 23.58 -34.80
CA ASP A 400 -4.57 24.44 -34.32
C ASP A 400 -5.27 23.89 -33.07
N THR A 401 -5.02 22.63 -32.70
CA THR A 401 -5.58 21.98 -31.50
C THR A 401 -4.83 22.31 -30.21
N ALA A 402 -3.71 23.02 -30.27
CA ALA A 402 -2.86 23.27 -29.10
C ALA A 402 -3.60 23.90 -27.89
N PRO A 403 -4.56 24.83 -28.06
CA PRO A 403 -5.36 25.34 -26.95
C PRO A 403 -6.14 24.24 -26.22
N ALA A 404 -6.79 23.33 -26.98
CA ALA A 404 -7.53 22.20 -26.41
C ALA A 404 -6.61 21.18 -25.72
N VAL A 405 -5.38 21.00 -26.22
CA VAL A 405 -4.37 20.17 -25.55
C VAL A 405 -4.00 20.78 -24.19
N ILE A 406 -3.73 22.08 -24.14
CA ILE A 406 -3.39 22.78 -22.89
C ILE A 406 -4.54 22.69 -21.90
N GLU A 407 -5.78 22.92 -22.33
CA GLU A 407 -6.98 22.76 -21.50
C GLU A 407 -7.09 21.35 -20.92
N PHE A 408 -6.95 20.31 -21.74
CA PHE A 408 -6.94 18.92 -21.28
C PHE A 408 -5.83 18.65 -20.25
N LEU A 409 -4.61 19.16 -20.47
CA LEU A 409 -3.51 19.02 -19.52
C LEU A 409 -3.78 19.77 -18.21
N GLU A 410 -4.46 20.92 -18.26
CA GLU A 410 -4.88 21.65 -17.06
C GLU A 410 -5.92 20.84 -16.26
N GLU A 411 -6.85 20.16 -16.91
CA GLU A 411 -7.87 19.34 -16.26
C GLU A 411 -7.30 18.16 -15.46
N LEU A 412 -6.11 17.66 -15.82
CA LEU A 412 -5.43 16.59 -15.08
C LEU A 412 -4.98 17.02 -13.67
N ASN A 413 -5.14 18.29 -13.32
CA ASN A 413 -4.98 18.86 -11.97
C ASN A 413 -3.68 18.47 -11.24
N ARG A 414 -2.56 18.43 -11.96
CA ARG A 414 -1.25 18.04 -11.41
C ARG A 414 -0.09 18.83 -12.03
N PRO A 415 1.11 18.84 -11.41
CA PRO A 415 2.31 19.36 -12.05
C PRO A 415 2.64 18.56 -13.31
N ILE A 416 2.93 19.25 -14.41
CA ILE A 416 3.26 18.63 -15.70
C ILE A 416 4.54 19.25 -16.24
N ARG A 417 5.52 18.40 -16.58
CA ARG A 417 6.70 18.77 -17.36
C ARG A 417 6.62 18.10 -18.72
N ALA A 418 6.60 18.88 -19.79
CA ALA A 418 6.39 18.38 -21.14
C ALA A 418 7.51 18.79 -22.11
N LEU A 419 8.03 17.81 -22.85
CA LEU A 419 8.99 17.97 -23.93
C LEU A 419 8.26 17.87 -25.28
N THR A 420 8.35 18.93 -26.08
CA THR A 420 7.76 18.96 -27.44
C THR A 420 8.73 19.56 -28.44
N ALA A 421 8.72 19.04 -29.67
CA ALA A 421 9.59 19.52 -30.75
C ALA A 421 8.86 20.55 -31.63
N LYS A 422 7.54 20.41 -31.79
CA LYS A 422 6.70 21.37 -32.53
C LYS A 422 5.93 22.28 -31.59
N LEU A 423 5.79 23.53 -32.04
CA LEU A 423 5.07 24.59 -31.35
C LEU A 423 4.34 25.44 -32.41
N SER A 424 3.01 25.49 -32.35
CA SER A 424 2.21 26.36 -33.21
C SER A 424 2.14 27.80 -32.69
N ALA A 425 1.74 28.73 -33.56
CA ALA A 425 1.49 30.11 -33.17
C ALA A 425 0.33 30.19 -32.14
N ASP A 426 -0.71 29.37 -32.32
CA ASP A 426 -1.84 29.29 -31.38
C ASP A 426 -1.38 28.81 -30.00
N ALA A 427 -0.48 27.83 -29.94
CA ALA A 427 0.12 27.38 -28.69
C ALA A 427 0.86 28.53 -27.98
N GLN A 428 1.64 29.35 -28.71
CA GLN A 428 2.37 30.49 -28.13
C GLN A 428 1.42 31.56 -27.59
N ALA A 429 0.24 31.72 -28.20
CA ALA A 429 -0.78 32.67 -27.77
C ALA A 429 -1.52 32.22 -26.49
N CYS A 430 -1.43 30.94 -26.10
CA CYS A 430 -2.03 30.44 -24.87
C CYS A 430 -1.29 30.95 -23.61
N SER A 431 -1.99 30.92 -22.48
CA SER A 431 -1.44 31.24 -21.15
C SER A 431 -1.67 30.08 -20.18
N PRO A 432 -0.87 28.99 -20.28
CA PRO A 432 -1.07 27.80 -19.47
C PRO A 432 -0.93 28.10 -17.97
N ALA A 433 -1.59 27.29 -17.14
CA ALA A 433 -1.46 27.31 -15.70
C ALA A 433 0.01 27.14 -15.27
N ARG A 434 0.41 27.78 -14.17
CA ARG A 434 1.81 27.78 -13.66
C ARG A 434 2.39 26.38 -13.39
N ARG A 435 1.52 25.38 -13.21
CA ARG A 435 1.89 23.98 -12.99
C ARG A 435 2.28 23.22 -14.26
N LEU A 436 2.07 23.84 -15.43
CA LEU A 436 2.44 23.27 -16.72
C LEU A 436 3.72 23.95 -17.21
N GLU A 437 4.78 23.16 -17.34
CA GLU A 437 6.07 23.60 -17.86
C GLU A 437 6.38 22.87 -19.16
N PHE A 438 6.81 23.63 -20.17
CA PHE A 438 7.14 23.07 -21.47
C PHE A 438 8.57 23.46 -21.88
N ARG A 439 9.30 22.48 -22.41
CA ARG A 439 10.64 22.68 -22.98
C ARG A 439 10.70 22.13 -24.39
N ARG A 440 11.59 22.72 -25.19
CA ARG A 440 11.80 22.30 -26.57
C ARG A 440 12.65 21.04 -26.59
N LEU A 441 12.15 20.02 -27.28
CA LEU A 441 12.91 18.81 -27.59
C LEU A 441 13.66 19.02 -28.91
N GLU A 442 14.96 19.32 -28.81
CA GLU A 442 15.81 19.52 -29.99
C GLU A 442 15.87 18.24 -30.83
N HIS A 443 15.72 18.39 -32.15
CA HIS A 443 15.67 17.28 -33.12
C HIS A 443 14.61 16.20 -32.86
N GLY A 444 13.68 16.40 -31.92
CA GLY A 444 12.74 15.38 -31.48
C GLY A 444 11.86 14.80 -32.58
N THR A 445 11.44 15.60 -33.58
CA THR A 445 10.63 15.11 -34.70
C THR A 445 11.37 14.19 -35.67
N ASN A 446 12.70 14.22 -35.66
CA ASN A 446 13.54 13.45 -36.58
C ASN A 446 14.00 12.12 -35.97
N VAL A 447 13.92 11.99 -34.64
CA VAL A 447 14.52 10.89 -33.88
C VAL A 447 13.49 10.14 -33.05
N LEU A 448 12.40 10.79 -32.64
CA LEU A 448 11.40 10.22 -31.74
C LEU A 448 10.02 10.14 -32.40
N HIS A 449 9.53 8.92 -32.55
CA HIS A 449 8.16 8.64 -33.01
C HIS A 449 7.21 8.25 -31.87
N ASP A 450 7.78 7.83 -30.74
CA ASP A 450 7.04 7.42 -29.55
C ASP A 450 6.55 8.63 -28.77
N ARG A 451 5.42 8.45 -28.07
CA ARG A 451 4.85 9.47 -27.18
C ARG A 451 4.68 8.83 -25.82
N ILE A 452 5.46 9.31 -24.87
CA ILE A 452 5.68 8.67 -23.59
C ILE A 452 5.14 9.57 -22.49
N TRP A 453 4.25 9.03 -21.67
CA TRP A 453 3.61 9.73 -20.56
C TRP A 453 3.92 8.98 -19.27
N ILE A 454 4.54 9.63 -18.29
CA ILE A 454 5.08 8.98 -17.10
C ILE A 454 4.57 9.65 -15.83
N VAL A 455 4.08 8.86 -14.88
CA VAL A 455 3.73 9.30 -13.52
C VAL A 455 4.29 8.29 -12.53
N GLY A 456 5.23 8.71 -11.67
CA GLY A 456 5.88 7.78 -10.74
C GLY A 456 6.44 6.57 -11.49
N ASP A 457 6.02 5.36 -11.14
CA ASP A 457 6.52 4.12 -11.74
C ASP A 457 5.65 3.61 -12.90
N THR A 458 4.74 4.45 -13.37
CA THR A 458 3.82 4.15 -14.47
C THR A 458 4.23 4.91 -15.71
N GLY A 459 4.39 4.20 -16.82
CA GLY A 459 4.60 4.80 -18.14
C GLY A 459 3.58 4.30 -19.15
N LEU A 460 3.13 5.20 -20.03
CA LEU A 460 2.20 4.92 -21.10
C LEU A 460 2.83 5.32 -22.44
N LEU A 461 2.78 4.40 -23.40
CA LEU A 461 3.01 4.68 -24.81
C LEU A 461 1.68 5.05 -25.47
N VAL A 462 1.59 6.28 -25.97
CA VAL A 462 0.39 6.81 -26.62
C VAL A 462 0.62 6.85 -28.14
N GLY A 463 -0.21 6.13 -28.89
CA GLY A 463 -0.04 5.97 -30.34
C GLY A 463 -0.23 7.25 -31.15
N GLY A 464 -0.84 8.28 -30.56
CA GLY A 464 -1.16 9.56 -31.18
C GLY A 464 -1.02 10.70 -30.18
N SER A 465 -0.69 11.89 -30.66
CA SER A 465 -0.64 13.09 -29.81
C SER A 465 -2.07 13.47 -29.41
N PRO A 466 -2.29 14.14 -28.27
CA PRO A 466 -3.58 14.79 -27.97
C PRO A 466 -4.18 15.56 -29.15
N ALA A 467 -3.34 16.21 -29.98
CA ALA A 467 -3.76 16.87 -31.21
C ALA A 467 -4.47 15.97 -32.24
N THR A 468 -4.30 14.64 -32.13
CA THR A 468 -4.87 13.65 -33.05
C THR A 468 -6.19 13.06 -32.57
N PHE A 469 -6.42 12.98 -31.26
CA PHE A 469 -7.62 12.36 -30.69
C PHE A 469 -8.55 13.35 -29.97
N LEU A 470 -8.07 14.55 -29.61
CA LEU A 470 -8.94 15.59 -29.07
C LEU A 470 -9.80 16.23 -30.16
N PRO A 471 -10.92 16.88 -29.77
CA PRO A 471 -11.75 17.56 -30.73
C PRO A 471 -11.05 18.68 -31.50
N LYS A 472 -11.12 18.62 -32.83
CA LYS A 472 -10.66 19.71 -33.69
C LYS A 472 -11.65 20.88 -33.72
N PRO A 473 -11.19 22.13 -33.88
CA PRO A 473 -12.05 23.31 -33.96
C PRO A 473 -13.05 23.26 -35.12
N ASP A 474 -12.68 22.59 -36.21
CA ASP A 474 -13.50 22.43 -37.43
C ASP A 474 -14.57 21.34 -37.32
N GLY A 475 -14.75 20.74 -36.13
CA GLY A 475 -15.70 19.66 -35.86
C GLY A 475 -15.26 18.28 -36.38
N ARG A 476 -14.22 18.19 -37.22
CA ARG A 476 -13.76 16.92 -37.80
C ARG A 476 -13.33 15.93 -36.72
N GLU A 477 -13.60 14.67 -36.97
CA GLU A 477 -13.28 13.58 -36.05
C GLU A 477 -11.77 13.37 -35.91
N GLY A 478 -11.34 13.16 -34.65
CA GLY A 478 -10.00 12.71 -34.32
C GLY A 478 -9.76 11.28 -34.83
N ARG A 479 -8.50 10.91 -35.02
CA ARG A 479 -8.11 9.55 -35.45
C ARG A 479 -8.10 8.59 -34.27
N LEU A 480 -8.47 7.33 -34.52
CA LEU A 480 -8.26 6.23 -33.58
C LEU A 480 -6.79 6.18 -33.14
N THR A 481 -6.59 5.99 -31.84
CA THR A 481 -5.28 5.94 -31.19
C THR A 481 -5.27 4.82 -30.15
N THR A 482 -4.10 4.24 -29.91
CA THR A 482 -3.88 3.17 -28.93
C THR A 482 -3.11 3.70 -27.72
N VAL A 483 -3.38 3.14 -26.53
CA VAL A 483 -2.49 3.32 -25.36
C VAL A 483 -1.99 1.97 -24.90
N SER A 484 -0.69 1.87 -24.64
CA SER A 484 -0.05 0.68 -24.11
C SER A 484 0.77 1.03 -22.88
N GLU A 485 0.77 0.16 -21.88
CA GLU A 485 1.61 0.36 -20.70
C GLU A 485 3.04 -0.06 -20.98
N LEU A 486 3.98 0.74 -20.51
CA LEU A 486 5.41 0.43 -20.58
C LEU A 486 5.80 -0.52 -19.44
N PRO A 487 6.68 -1.50 -19.69
CA PRO A 487 7.33 -2.28 -18.64
C PRO A 487 8.04 -1.38 -17.63
N PHE A 488 8.05 -1.75 -16.35
CA PHE A 488 8.67 -0.95 -15.27
C PHE A 488 10.13 -0.55 -15.57
N GLY A 489 10.95 -1.45 -16.12
CA GLY A 489 12.33 -1.16 -16.50
C GLY A 489 12.44 -0.05 -17.57
N ASP A 490 11.53 -0.06 -18.55
CA ASP A 490 11.49 0.96 -19.60
C ASP A 490 11.04 2.31 -19.04
N VAL A 491 10.12 2.32 -18.07
CA VAL A 491 9.67 3.56 -17.40
C VAL A 491 10.84 4.28 -16.75
N GLN A 492 11.72 3.55 -16.04
CA GLN A 492 12.89 4.16 -15.40
C GLN A 492 13.87 4.71 -16.43
N ALA A 493 14.17 3.95 -17.50
CA ALA A 493 15.03 4.42 -18.58
C ALA A 493 14.48 5.69 -19.27
N TRP A 494 13.16 5.74 -19.51
CA TRP A 494 12.51 6.91 -20.08
C TRP A 494 12.50 8.12 -19.13
N ARG A 495 12.39 7.91 -17.82
CA ARG A 495 12.50 9.00 -16.85
C ARG A 495 13.92 9.58 -16.83
N ASP A 496 14.94 8.74 -16.77
CA ASP A 496 16.33 9.20 -16.81
C ASP A 496 16.61 9.98 -18.09
N GLN A 497 16.15 9.46 -19.24
CA GLN A 497 16.27 10.13 -20.53
C GLN A 497 15.47 11.43 -20.60
N PHE A 498 14.28 11.48 -19.99
CA PHE A 498 13.47 12.68 -19.87
C PHE A 498 14.25 13.77 -19.15
N ASP A 499 14.86 13.47 -18.01
CA ASP A 499 15.58 14.47 -17.23
C ASP A 499 16.82 15.00 -17.97
N VAL A 500 17.53 14.14 -18.71
CA VAL A 500 18.63 14.58 -19.60
C VAL A 500 18.14 15.58 -20.64
N TRP A 501 17.06 15.27 -21.35
CA TRP A 501 16.49 16.18 -22.35
C TRP A 501 15.86 17.43 -21.73
N TRP A 502 15.27 17.30 -20.55
CA TRP A 502 14.70 18.41 -19.81
C TRP A 502 15.78 19.45 -19.49
N GLN A 503 16.94 19.02 -19.00
CA GLN A 503 18.04 19.94 -18.69
C GLN A 503 18.66 20.57 -19.94
N ALA A 504 18.72 19.84 -21.06
CA ALA A 504 19.27 20.34 -22.32
C ALA A 504 18.33 21.30 -23.06
N GLY A 505 17.01 21.05 -23.02
CA GLY A 505 16.03 21.78 -23.81
C GLY A 505 15.77 23.20 -23.29
N PRO A 506 15.70 24.23 -24.16
CA PRO A 506 15.31 25.57 -23.73
C PRO A 506 13.82 25.63 -23.34
N PRO A 507 13.45 26.48 -22.35
CA PRO A 507 12.04 26.70 -21.99
C PRO A 507 11.25 27.35 -23.13
N ILE A 508 10.02 26.88 -23.33
CA ILE A 508 9.08 27.47 -24.27
C ILE A 508 8.40 28.67 -23.60
N ARG A 509 8.41 29.82 -24.29
CA ARG A 509 7.75 31.04 -23.81
C ARG A 509 6.33 31.13 -24.38
N PHE A 510 5.36 31.19 -23.47
CA PHE A 510 3.96 31.44 -23.75
C PHE A 510 3.60 32.90 -23.54
N ALA A 511 2.44 33.33 -24.04
CA ALA A 511 1.86 34.61 -23.69
C ALA A 511 1.64 34.69 -22.16
N THR A 512 2.07 35.78 -21.55
CA THR A 512 1.87 36.02 -20.11
C THR A 512 0.39 36.14 -19.80
N ARG A 513 -0.09 35.32 -18.87
CA ARG A 513 -1.45 35.47 -18.33
C ARG A 513 -1.58 36.86 -17.72
N PRO A 514 -2.57 37.70 -18.10
CA PRO A 514 -2.81 38.95 -17.40
C PRO A 514 -3.05 38.62 -15.93
N ASN A 515 -2.34 39.33 -15.05
CA ASN A 515 -2.50 39.18 -13.61
C ASN A 515 -3.99 39.39 -13.28
N PRO A 516 -4.67 38.52 -12.51
CA PRO A 516 -5.99 38.84 -12.03
C PRO A 516 -5.84 40.06 -11.12
N SER A 517 -6.05 41.24 -11.69
CA SER A 517 -6.07 42.50 -10.98
C SER A 517 -7.07 42.37 -9.85
N HIS A 518 -6.62 42.68 -8.64
CA HIS A 518 -7.46 42.97 -7.49
C HIS A 518 -8.76 43.63 -7.97
N PRO A 519 -9.95 43.14 -7.60
CA PRO A 519 -11.16 43.93 -7.78
C PRO A 519 -10.93 45.22 -6.99
N SER A 520 -10.75 46.33 -7.70
CA SER A 520 -10.93 47.65 -7.15
C SER A 520 -12.32 47.68 -6.54
N LYS A 521 -12.39 47.75 -5.20
CA LYS A 521 -13.64 47.91 -4.47
C LYS A 521 -14.39 49.14 -5.04
N PRO A 522 -15.71 49.05 -5.25
CA PRO A 522 -16.52 50.23 -5.48
C PRO A 522 -16.49 51.19 -4.29
#